data_AF-A0A1V6DD34-F1
#
_entry.id   AF-A0A1V6DD34-F1
#
_cell.length_a   1.000
_cell.length_b   1.000
_cell.length_c   1.000
_cell.angle_alpha   90.00
_cell.angle_beta   90.00
_cell.angle_gamma   90.00
#
_symmetry.space_group_name_H-M   'P 1'
#
loop_
_entity.id
_entity.type
_entity.pdbx_description
1 polymer ?
#
loop_
_entity_poly.entity_id
_entity_poly.type
_entity_poly.pdbx_seq_one_letter_code
_entity_poly.pdbx_strand_id
1 'polypeptide(L)'
;MADPKNNPPPRVVVASQRLPRRRFKTNLRILIYRPGTFLRFYRWPLVVLAIGAVLDAVTTYRNVSAYGPAAEIHPAARLLWEILGVSPVSVALAKVVQCAFACLIAGIWRRWCGPLLVLAGVLYALAAVSNHFLLL
;
A
#
# COMPACT_ATOMS: atom_id res chain seq x y z
N MET A 1 35.70 -49.74 1.54
CA MET A 1 35.93 -48.33 1.94
C MET A 1 35.01 -47.47 1.09
N ALA A 2 33.96 -46.91 1.69
CA ALA A 2 33.01 -46.03 0.98
C ALA A 2 33.53 -44.59 1.02
N ASP A 3 33.55 -43.94 -0.13
CA ASP A 3 34.05 -42.58 -0.36
C ASP A 3 33.14 -41.53 0.32
N PRO A 4 33.63 -40.71 1.27
CA PRO A 4 32.80 -39.81 2.06
C PRO A 4 32.38 -38.52 1.33
N LYS A 5 32.65 -38.36 0.03
CA LYS A 5 32.44 -37.09 -0.69
C LYS A 5 31.09 -36.91 -1.40
N ASN A 6 30.14 -37.83 -1.27
CA ASN A 6 28.93 -37.84 -2.12
C ASN A 6 27.61 -37.49 -1.41
N ASN A 7 27.63 -36.64 -0.38
CA ASN A 7 26.40 -36.08 0.18
C ASN A 7 26.01 -34.82 -0.60
N PRO A 8 24.92 -34.86 -1.40
CA PRO A 8 24.41 -33.63 -2.01
C PRO A 8 24.01 -32.64 -0.90
N PRO A 9 24.26 -31.33 -1.08
CA PRO A 9 23.90 -30.34 -0.08
C PRO A 9 22.39 -30.41 0.21
N PRO A 10 21.97 -30.19 1.47
CA PRO A 10 20.56 -30.21 1.82
C PRO A 10 19.83 -29.19 0.95
N ARG A 11 18.90 -29.68 0.13
CA ARG A 11 18.01 -28.81 -0.64
C ARG A 11 17.24 -27.97 0.37
N VAL A 12 17.64 -26.71 0.51
CA VAL A 12 16.85 -25.70 1.21
C VAL A 12 15.55 -25.60 0.43
N VAL A 13 14.54 -26.33 0.90
CA VAL A 13 13.17 -26.20 0.42
C VAL A 13 12.77 -24.79 0.82
N VAL A 14 13.01 -23.83 -0.08
CA VAL A 14 12.46 -22.49 0.00
C VAL A 14 10.96 -22.71 0.06
N ALA A 15 10.42 -22.68 1.28
CA ALA A 15 9.01 -22.86 1.53
C ALA A 15 8.30 -21.75 0.77
N SER A 16 7.90 -22.03 -0.46
CA SER A 16 6.98 -21.20 -1.20
C SER A 16 5.74 -21.18 -0.32
N GLN A 17 5.58 -20.12 0.46
CA GLN A 17 4.42 -19.90 1.31
C GLN A 17 3.23 -19.68 0.37
N ARG A 18 2.74 -20.78 -0.22
CA ARG A 18 1.49 -20.80 -0.95
C ARG A 18 0.41 -20.63 0.11
N LEU A 19 -0.27 -19.49 0.06
CA LEU A 19 -1.48 -19.22 0.84
C LEU A 19 -2.32 -20.50 0.91
N PRO A 20 -2.74 -20.97 2.11
CA PRO A 20 -3.59 -22.15 2.22
C PRO A 20 -4.79 -21.93 1.30
N ARG A 21 -4.85 -22.74 0.24
CA ARG A 21 -5.71 -22.49 -0.93
C ARG A 21 -7.21 -22.56 -0.60
N ARG A 22 -7.56 -22.99 0.60
CA ARG A 22 -8.89 -23.46 0.98
C ARG A 22 -9.44 -22.66 2.15
N ARG A 23 -10.32 -21.69 1.88
CA ARG A 23 -11.65 -21.52 2.54
C ARG A 23 -12.27 -20.13 2.34
N PHE A 24 -11.48 -19.07 2.12
CA PHE A 24 -12.04 -17.72 2.01
C PHE A 24 -12.07 -17.20 0.56
N LYS A 25 -13.27 -16.80 0.10
CA LYS A 25 -13.46 -16.09 -1.17
C LYS A 25 -12.85 -14.67 -1.12
N THR A 26 -12.68 -14.10 0.08
CA THR A 26 -12.16 -12.75 0.33
C THR A 26 -10.97 -12.78 1.30
N ASN A 27 -10.05 -11.83 1.19
CA ASN A 27 -8.96 -11.64 2.16
C ASN A 27 -9.34 -10.68 3.30
N LEU A 28 -10.53 -10.09 3.27
CA LEU A 28 -11.01 -9.11 4.26
C LEU A 28 -10.87 -9.63 5.70
N ARG A 29 -11.21 -10.90 5.92
CA ARG A 29 -11.14 -11.51 7.26
C ARG A 29 -9.70 -11.60 7.77
N ILE A 30 -8.73 -11.80 6.87
CA ILE A 30 -7.31 -11.82 7.23
C ILE A 30 -6.85 -10.38 7.51
N LEU A 31 -7.26 -9.41 6.69
CA LEU A 31 -6.95 -8.00 6.89
C LEU A 31 -7.43 -7.49 8.27
N ILE A 32 -8.69 -7.79 8.64
CA ILE A 32 -9.31 -7.29 9.88
C ILE A 32 -8.82 -8.04 11.12
N TYR A 33 -8.83 -9.39 11.10
CA TYR A 33 -8.59 -10.19 12.31
C TYR A 33 -7.15 -10.70 12.44
N ARG A 34 -6.35 -10.70 11.37
CA ARG A 34 -4.95 -11.18 11.37
C ARG A 34 -4.06 -10.31 10.46
N PRO A 35 -3.94 -9.00 10.74
CA PRO A 35 -3.25 -8.05 9.86
C PRO A 35 -1.78 -8.44 9.62
N GLY A 36 -1.08 -8.99 10.62
CA GLY A 36 0.30 -9.45 10.46
C GLY A 36 0.48 -10.56 9.41
N THR A 37 -0.53 -11.43 9.26
CA THR A 37 -0.53 -12.46 8.22
C THR A 37 -0.76 -11.83 6.85
N PHE A 38 -1.68 -10.87 6.74
CA PHE A 38 -1.92 -10.13 5.51
C PHE A 38 -0.66 -9.39 5.04
N LEU A 39 0.01 -8.69 5.96
CA LEU A 39 1.29 -8.01 5.74
C LEU A 39 2.36 -8.95 5.19
N ARG A 40 2.53 -10.14 5.78
CA ARG A 40 3.52 -11.11 5.29
C ARG A 40 3.24 -11.60 3.86
N PHE A 41 1.98 -11.90 3.54
CA PHE A 41 1.61 -12.41 2.22
C PHE A 41 1.65 -11.33 1.13
N TYR A 42 1.27 -10.10 1.47
CA TYR A 42 1.19 -8.97 0.53
C TYR A 42 2.32 -7.96 0.74
N ARG A 43 3.44 -8.36 1.36
CA ARG A 43 4.55 -7.45 1.73
C ARG A 43 5.03 -6.59 0.57
N TRP A 44 5.23 -7.20 -0.61
CA TRP A 44 5.76 -6.50 -1.78
C TRP A 44 4.74 -5.53 -2.37
N PRO A 45 3.48 -5.93 -2.63
CA PRO A 45 2.43 -4.98 -2.99
C PRO A 45 2.26 -3.85 -1.99
N LEU A 46 2.34 -4.13 -0.69
CA LEU A 46 2.21 -3.12 0.36
C LEU A 46 3.39 -2.15 0.41
N VAL A 47 4.61 -2.63 0.11
CA VAL A 47 5.78 -1.75 -0.02
C VAL A 47 5.61 -0.78 -1.20
N VAL A 48 5.16 -1.27 -2.35
CA VAL A 48 4.87 -0.42 -3.52
C VAL A 48 3.79 0.61 -3.19
N LEU A 49 2.72 0.17 -2.52
CA LEU A 49 1.66 1.05 -2.03
C LEU A 49 2.22 2.12 -1.08
N ALA A 50 3.06 1.72 -0.12
CA ALA A 50 3.64 2.62 0.87
C ALA A 50 4.56 3.67 0.23
N ILE A 51 5.43 3.27 -0.70
CA ILE A 51 6.31 4.20 -1.42
C ILE A 51 5.48 5.20 -2.21
N GLY A 52 4.49 4.73 -2.99
CA GLY A 52 3.59 5.60 -3.75
C GLY A 52 2.85 6.57 -2.84
N ALA A 53 2.26 6.09 -1.75
CA ALA A 53 1.51 6.91 -0.81
C ALA A 53 2.37 7.95 -0.09
N VAL A 54 3.64 7.65 0.22
CA VAL A 54 4.58 8.60 0.82
C VAL A 54 4.95 9.70 -0.18
N LEU A 55 5.26 9.34 -1.44
CA LEU A 55 5.54 10.32 -2.49
C LEU A 55 4.34 11.24 -2.72
N ASP A 56 3.15 10.66 -2.76
CA ASP A 56 1.89 11.40 -2.91
C ASP A 56 1.64 12.30 -1.68
N ALA A 57 1.89 11.83 -0.45
CA ALA A 57 1.76 12.64 0.75
C ALA A 57 2.68 13.87 0.73
N VAL A 58 3.95 13.71 0.34
CA VAL A 58 4.93 14.80 0.29
C VAL A 58 4.53 15.84 -0.75
N THR A 59 4.17 15.41 -1.95
CA THR A 59 3.78 16.32 -3.03
C THR A 59 2.44 17.00 -2.74
N THR A 60 1.47 16.26 -2.18
CA THR A 60 0.20 16.80 -1.68
C THR A 60 0.44 17.87 -0.61
N TYR A 61 1.30 17.60 0.37
CA TYR A 61 1.62 18.58 1.41
C TYR A 61 2.20 19.86 0.81
N ARG A 62 3.18 19.73 -0.10
CA ARG A 62 3.75 20.90 -0.79
C ARG A 62 2.68 21.69 -1.57
N ASN A 63 1.81 21.00 -2.30
CA ASN A 63 0.75 21.62 -3.10
C ASN A 63 -0.26 22.37 -2.23
N VAL A 64 -0.78 21.71 -1.19
CA VAL A 64 -1.81 22.26 -0.30
C VAL A 64 -1.24 23.35 0.61
N SER A 65 0.04 23.27 1.00
CA SER A 65 0.72 24.36 1.70
C SER A 65 0.96 25.58 0.81
N ALA A 66 1.13 25.41 -0.51
CA ALA A 66 1.34 26.51 -1.44
C ALA A 66 0.02 27.18 -1.89
N TYR A 67 -1.01 26.40 -2.22
CA TYR A 67 -2.25 26.89 -2.83
C TYR A 67 -3.49 26.78 -1.92
N GLY A 68 -3.33 26.20 -0.73
CA GLY A 68 -4.41 25.99 0.24
C GLY A 68 -5.28 24.75 -0.02
N PRO A 69 -6.25 24.44 0.86
CA PRO A 69 -7.13 23.27 0.78
C PRO A 69 -7.96 23.18 -0.50
N ALA A 70 -8.24 24.32 -1.14
CA ALA A 70 -9.07 24.39 -2.34
C ALA A 70 -8.40 23.79 -3.59
N ALA A 71 -7.07 23.62 -3.58
CA ALA A 71 -6.34 22.96 -4.65
C ALA A 71 -6.55 21.44 -4.69
N GLU A 72 -7.14 20.87 -3.63
CA GLU A 72 -7.39 19.44 -3.55
C GLU A 72 -8.68 19.04 -4.27
N ILE A 73 -8.56 18.11 -5.21
CA ILE A 73 -9.70 17.56 -5.95
C ILE A 73 -10.56 16.59 -5.12
N HIS A 74 -10.01 16.02 -4.05
CA HIS A 74 -10.72 15.05 -3.21
C HIS A 74 -11.56 15.76 -2.13
N PRO A 75 -12.90 15.69 -2.20
CA PRO A 75 -13.77 16.44 -1.28
C PRO A 75 -13.58 16.02 0.19
N ALA A 76 -13.31 14.75 0.45
CA ALA A 76 -13.06 14.26 1.80
C ALA A 76 -11.74 14.79 2.40
N ALA A 77 -10.68 14.88 1.59
CA ALA A 77 -9.39 15.41 2.05
C ALA A 77 -9.45 16.93 2.22
N ARG A 78 -10.15 17.62 1.31
CA ARG A 78 -10.45 19.05 1.43
C ARG A 78 -11.20 19.36 2.73
N LEU A 79 -12.30 18.64 3.02
CA LEU A 79 -13.05 18.83 4.26
C LEU A 79 -12.19 18.57 5.50
N LEU A 80 -11.34 17.54 5.47
CA LEU A 80 -10.43 17.23 6.56
C LEU A 80 -9.46 18.39 6.83
N TRP A 81 -8.91 19.02 5.79
CA TRP A 81 -7.97 20.14 5.94
C TRP A 81 -8.66 21.47 6.24
N GLU A 82 -9.91 21.65 5.82
CA GLU A 82 -10.74 22.78 6.26
C GLU A 82 -11.04 22.70 7.77
N ILE A 83 -11.24 21.49 8.32
CA ILE A 83 -11.53 21.30 9.76
C ILE A 83 -10.25 21.29 10.61
N LEU A 84 -9.23 20.52 10.21
CA LEU A 84 -8.03 20.28 11.03
C LEU A 84 -6.87 21.23 10.69
N GLY A 85 -7.01 22.04 9.64
CA GLY A 85 -5.92 22.82 9.07
C GLY A 85 -4.95 21.98 8.23
N VAL A 86 -4.17 22.68 7.40
CA VAL A 86 -3.10 22.09 6.58
C VAL A 86 -1.88 21.85 7.47
N SER A 87 -1.60 20.60 7.79
CA SER A 87 -0.42 20.21 8.54
C SER A 87 0.15 18.90 7.99
N PRO A 88 1.43 18.60 8.22
CA PRO A 88 2.01 17.31 7.82
C PRO A 88 1.23 16.12 8.39
N VAL A 89 0.70 16.27 9.62
CA VAL A 89 -0.08 15.24 10.31
C VAL A 89 -1.43 15.03 9.65
N SER A 90 -2.15 16.10 9.29
CA SER A 90 -3.47 15.98 8.65
C SER A 90 -3.38 15.42 7.22
N VAL A 91 -2.32 15.76 6.47
CA VAL A 91 -2.04 15.15 5.15
C VAL A 91 -1.66 13.67 5.29
N ALA A 92 -0.77 13.34 6.23
CA ALA A 92 -0.40 11.94 6.48
C ALA A 92 -1.62 11.10 6.88
N LEU A 93 -2.48 11.64 7.76
CA LEU A 93 -3.71 10.97 8.19
C LEU A 93 -4.64 10.70 6.99
N ALA A 94 -4.84 11.67 6.11
CA ALA A 94 -5.67 11.50 4.91
C ALA A 94 -5.14 10.33 4.04
N LYS A 95 -3.83 10.28 3.80
CA LYS A 95 -3.22 9.21 2.98
C LYS A 95 -3.26 7.85 3.68
N VAL A 96 -3.13 7.79 5.01
CA VAL A 96 -3.30 6.55 5.79
C VAL A 96 -4.72 6.01 5.63
N VAL A 97 -5.74 6.86 5.75
CA VAL A 97 -7.14 6.46 5.55
C VAL A 97 -7.37 5.97 4.11
N GLN A 98 -6.84 6.66 3.11
CA GLN A 98 -6.95 6.22 1.72
C GLN A 98 -6.23 4.88 1.47
N CYS A 99 -5.03 4.66 2.04
CA CYS A 99 -4.32 3.38 1.95
C CYS A 99 -5.08 2.24 2.63
N ALA A 100 -5.65 2.50 3.81
CA ALA A 100 -6.48 1.53 4.52
C ALA A 100 -7.71 1.16 3.69
N PHE A 101 -8.36 2.13 3.05
CA PHE A 101 -9.47 1.91 2.14
C PHE A 101 -9.06 1.09 0.91
N ALA A 102 -7.93 1.40 0.29
CA ALA A 102 -7.37 0.62 -0.82
C ALA A 102 -7.10 -0.83 -0.42
N CYS A 103 -6.58 -1.06 0.79
CA CYS A 103 -6.38 -2.41 1.33
C CYS A 103 -7.68 -3.15 1.58
N LEU A 104 -8.71 -2.47 2.09
CA LEU A 104 -10.06 -3.01 2.28
C LEU A 104 -10.66 -3.47 0.95
N ILE A 105 -10.67 -2.57 -0.04
CA ILE A 105 -11.20 -2.83 -1.39
C ILE A 105 -10.42 -3.96 -2.07
N ALA A 106 -9.08 -3.90 -2.08
CA ALA A 106 -8.25 -4.97 -2.62
C ALA A 106 -8.47 -6.30 -1.87
N GLY A 107 -8.75 -6.25 -0.57
CA GLY A 107 -9.06 -7.39 0.28
C GLY A 107 -10.37 -8.09 -0.07
N ILE A 108 -11.30 -7.43 -0.76
CA ILE A 108 -12.54 -8.05 -1.25
C ILE A 108 -12.20 -9.12 -2.30
N TRP A 109 -11.29 -8.81 -3.23
CA TRP A 109 -10.95 -9.69 -4.35
C TRP A 109 -9.64 -10.45 -4.13
N ARG A 110 -9.73 -11.68 -3.60
CA ARG A 110 -8.55 -12.50 -3.30
C ARG A 110 -7.56 -12.68 -4.45
N ARG A 111 -8.03 -12.89 -5.68
CA ARG A 111 -7.19 -13.13 -6.86
C ARG A 111 -6.49 -11.85 -7.35
N TRP A 112 -7.14 -10.71 -7.17
CA TRP A 112 -6.68 -9.41 -7.65
C TRP A 112 -6.06 -8.54 -6.54
N CYS A 113 -6.09 -8.98 -5.28
CA CYS A 113 -5.61 -8.22 -4.14
C CYS A 113 -4.17 -7.71 -4.32
N GLY A 114 -3.23 -8.57 -4.73
CA GLY A 114 -1.85 -8.16 -5.00
C GLY A 114 -1.74 -7.14 -6.15
N PRO A 115 -2.23 -7.46 -7.36
CA PRO A 115 -2.23 -6.52 -8.48
C PRO A 115 -2.93 -5.18 -8.18
N LEU A 116 -4.06 -5.20 -7.46
CA LEU A 116 -4.80 -3.98 -7.09
C LEU A 116 -4.00 -3.10 -6.13
N LEU A 117 -3.30 -3.69 -5.16
CA LEU A 117 -2.41 -2.95 -4.25
C LEU A 117 -1.23 -2.33 -5.00
N VAL A 118 -0.63 -3.07 -5.94
CA VAL A 118 0.44 -2.54 -6.80
C VAL A 118 -0.09 -1.41 -7.68
N LEU A 119 -1.24 -1.60 -8.33
CA LEU A 119 -1.88 -0.59 -9.16
C LEU A 119 -2.19 0.67 -8.35
N ALA A 120 -2.74 0.52 -7.15
CA ALA A 120 -2.98 1.65 -6.24
C ALA A 120 -1.68 2.39 -5.89
N GLY A 121 -0.60 1.66 -5.59
CA GLY A 121 0.72 2.27 -5.37
C GLY A 121 1.26 3.02 -6.58
N VAL A 122 1.10 2.47 -7.79
CA VAL A 122 1.49 3.13 -9.04
C VAL A 122 0.66 4.39 -9.28
N LEU A 123 -0.66 4.33 -9.05
CA LEU A 123 -1.54 5.49 -9.18
C LEU A 123 -1.17 6.59 -8.19
N TYR A 124 -0.79 6.24 -6.95
CA TYR A 124 -0.25 7.23 -6.01
C TYR A 124 1.05 7.85 -6.50
N ALA A 125 1.99 7.05 -7.03
CA ALA A 125 3.22 7.59 -7.59
C ALA A 125 2.95 8.52 -8.80
N LEU A 126 1.98 8.18 -9.65
CA LEU A 126 1.56 9.03 -10.77
C LEU A 126 0.90 10.33 -10.29
N ALA A 127 0.06 10.27 -9.24
CA ALA A 127 -0.50 11.46 -8.61
C ALA A 127 0.60 12.37 -8.06
N ALA A 128 1.64 11.78 -7.45
CA ALA A 128 2.79 12.53 -6.97
C ALA A 128 3.53 13.24 -8.11
N VAL A 129 3.76 12.56 -9.23
CA VAL A 129 4.38 13.15 -10.42
C VAL A 129 3.50 14.28 -10.98
N SER A 130 2.19 14.08 -11.07
CA SER A 130 1.24 15.11 -11.52
C SER A 130 1.30 16.36 -10.64
N ASN A 131 1.29 16.19 -9.31
CA ASN A 131 1.42 17.29 -8.34
C ASN A 131 2.78 17.98 -8.44
N HIS A 132 3.85 17.24 -8.77
CA HIS A 132 5.17 17.83 -8.96
C HIS A 132 5.23 18.75 -10.18
N PHE A 133 4.60 18.36 -11.30
CA PHE A 133 4.52 19.22 -12.49
C PHE A 133 3.64 20.46 -12.29
N LEU A 134 2.61 20.38 -11.44
CA LEU A 134 1.80 21.54 -11.05
C LEU A 134 2.54 22.55 -10.17
N LEU A 135 3.65 22.14 -9.54
CA LEU A 135 4.48 22.95 -8.65
C LEU A 135 5.71 23.58 -9.33
N LEU A 136 5.96 23.27 -10.61
CA LEU A 136 6.97 23.89 -11.47
C LEU A 136 6.35 25.07 -12.23
#